data_AF-A0A2R4TCR1-F1
#
_entry.id   AF-A0A2R4TCR1-F1
#
_cell.length_a   1.000
_cell.length_b   1.000
_cell.length_c   1.000
_cell.angle_alpha   90.00
_cell.angle_beta   90.00
_cell.angle_gamma   90.00
#
_symmetry.space_group_name_H-M   'P 1'
#
loop_
_entity.id
_entity.type
_entity.pdbx_description
1 polymer ?
#
loop_
_entity_poly.entity_id
_entity_poly.type
_entity_poly.pdbx_seq_one_letter_code
_entity_poly.pdbx_strand_id
1 'polypeptide(L)'
;MLRRTGIIGILIGLLAFLLWAPTTAAAATAPAATAVRTAAADGECAVLAPGASAAAERAIAAACAQVAADVWYTWGGGHGPQPGATYGQVDPTDPASEHDPERLGFDCSGLVRHAYAQATGVDMLNGVASAQYYTHRAAERFTAAQGLAPLLPGDLLVWGTSQKLHHIAIYLGAGKMVEAKQSGTRLMVSDVRLTGSYYGAVRVNTGPVTGHVFQTWGNGVWTKAQPSTKAARVYALAQPTTIRVECQKHAELVTSDGYTNDAWSYLPDYKAWVTNIYIKGPAWLDGVPTCTF
;
A
#
# COMPACT_ATOMS: atom_id res chain seq x y z
N MET A 1 -73.52 -17.68 9.56
CA MET A 1 -74.58 -18.31 10.39
C MET A 1 -75.19 -19.46 9.59
N LEU A 2 -74.90 -20.72 9.94
CA LEU A 2 -75.87 -21.77 10.27
C LEU A 2 -75.12 -23.10 10.51
N ARG A 3 -75.24 -23.60 11.73
CA ARG A 3 -74.87 -24.96 12.18
C ARG A 3 -75.95 -25.95 11.76
N ARG A 4 -75.58 -27.23 11.55
CA ARG A 4 -76.18 -28.48 12.10
C ARG A 4 -75.60 -29.69 11.34
N THR A 5 -74.71 -30.54 11.89
CA THR A 5 -74.86 -31.67 12.84
C THR A 5 -75.85 -32.79 12.46
N GLY A 6 -75.28 -34.01 12.32
CA GLY A 6 -75.89 -35.33 12.63
C GLY A 6 -75.80 -36.34 11.47
N ILE A 7 -75.64 -37.66 11.60
CA ILE A 7 -75.54 -38.64 12.72
C ILE A 7 -75.00 -39.97 12.11
N ILE A 8 -74.13 -40.65 12.85
CA ILE A 8 -73.89 -42.11 13.06
C ILE A 8 -74.23 -43.13 11.94
N GLY A 9 -73.22 -43.95 11.60
CA GLY A 9 -73.39 -45.29 11.00
C GLY A 9 -72.11 -46.13 11.13
N ILE A 10 -72.08 -47.05 12.09
CA ILE A 10 -71.04 -48.04 12.35
C ILE A 10 -71.09 -49.15 11.30
N LEU A 11 -69.96 -49.62 10.74
CA LEU A 11 -69.74 -51.06 10.46
C LEU A 11 -68.27 -51.40 10.09
N ILE A 12 -67.61 -52.08 11.03
CA ILE A 12 -66.85 -53.35 10.88
C ILE A 12 -65.85 -53.49 9.71
N GLY A 13 -64.57 -53.57 10.12
CA GLY A 13 -63.67 -54.66 9.73
C GLY A 13 -62.83 -54.47 8.46
N LEU A 14 -61.51 -54.32 8.62
CA LEU A 14 -60.58 -55.41 8.32
C LEU A 14 -59.14 -55.01 8.69
N LEU A 15 -58.53 -55.94 9.41
CA LEU A 15 -57.14 -55.98 9.82
C LEU A 15 -56.26 -56.15 8.57
N ALA A 16 -55.29 -55.26 8.35
CA ALA A 16 -54.17 -55.52 7.46
C ALA A 16 -52.89 -55.02 8.12
N PHE A 17 -52.18 -55.96 8.75
CA PHE A 17 -50.80 -55.83 9.18
C PHE A 17 -49.93 -55.50 7.96
N LEU A 18 -49.33 -54.31 7.92
CA LEU A 18 -48.23 -54.00 7.02
C LEU A 18 -47.03 -53.55 7.86
N LEU A 19 -46.01 -54.39 7.75
CA LEU A 19 -44.73 -54.41 8.45
C LEU A 19 -44.05 -53.04 8.44
N TRP A 20 -43.73 -52.54 9.63
CA TRP A 20 -42.83 -51.40 9.81
C TRP A 20 -41.40 -51.93 9.77
N ALA A 21 -40.69 -51.70 8.67
CA ALA A 21 -39.26 -51.96 8.60
C ALA A 21 -38.50 -50.70 9.08
N PRO A 22 -37.62 -50.79 10.08
CA PRO A 22 -36.74 -49.69 10.42
C PRO A 22 -35.65 -49.58 9.35
N THR A 23 -35.65 -48.52 8.55
CA THR A 23 -34.51 -48.17 7.71
C THR A 23 -33.40 -47.63 8.62
N THR A 24 -32.47 -48.49 9.01
CA THR A 24 -31.19 -48.08 9.57
C THR A 24 -30.37 -47.42 8.47
N ALA A 25 -30.21 -46.10 8.51
CA ALA A 25 -29.24 -45.40 7.69
C ALA A 25 -27.84 -45.85 8.11
N ALA A 26 -27.21 -46.70 7.31
CA ALA A 26 -25.80 -47.02 7.46
C ALA A 26 -24.99 -45.77 7.11
N ALA A 27 -24.34 -45.17 8.10
CA ALA A 27 -23.35 -44.13 7.89
C ALA A 27 -22.16 -44.74 7.12
N ALA A 28 -22.05 -44.39 5.84
CA ALA A 28 -20.86 -44.72 5.06
C ALA A 28 -19.68 -43.92 5.61
N THR A 29 -18.78 -44.58 6.32
CA THR A 29 -17.45 -44.07 6.64
C THR A 29 -16.66 -43.95 5.34
N ALA A 30 -16.57 -42.72 4.81
CA ALA A 30 -15.62 -42.38 3.77
C ALA A 30 -14.18 -42.56 4.30
N PRO A 31 -13.24 -43.07 3.50
CA PRO A 31 -11.85 -43.14 3.92
C PRO A 31 -11.33 -41.72 4.15
N ALA A 32 -10.60 -41.53 5.25
CA ALA A 32 -9.90 -40.29 5.54
C ALA A 32 -8.92 -39.99 4.40
N ALA A 33 -9.34 -39.12 3.49
CA ALA A 33 -8.43 -38.44 2.59
C ALA A 33 -7.50 -37.62 3.48
N THR A 34 -6.24 -38.00 3.52
CA THR A 34 -5.16 -37.17 4.04
C THR A 34 -5.11 -35.94 3.12
N ALA A 35 -5.91 -34.94 3.44
CA ALA A 35 -5.84 -33.62 2.84
C ALA A 35 -4.44 -33.09 3.15
N VAL A 36 -3.58 -33.07 2.14
CA VAL A 36 -2.42 -32.20 2.15
C VAL A 36 -2.99 -30.80 2.31
N ARG A 37 -2.84 -30.24 3.52
CA ARG A 37 -3.21 -28.87 3.84
C ARG A 37 -2.41 -27.97 2.91
N THR A 38 -3.05 -27.47 1.86
CA THR A 38 -2.55 -26.31 1.13
C THR A 38 -2.80 -25.12 2.05
N ALA A 39 -1.72 -24.55 2.55
CA ALA A 39 -1.74 -23.48 3.54
C ALA A 39 -2.35 -22.20 2.96
N ALA A 40 -3.64 -22.02 3.21
CA ALA A 40 -4.26 -20.71 3.32
C ALA A 40 -5.04 -20.75 4.65
N ALA A 41 -4.33 -20.43 5.74
CA ALA A 41 -4.91 -20.39 7.07
C ALA A 41 -5.66 -19.07 7.28
N ASP A 42 -6.87 -19.19 7.82
CA ASP A 42 -7.72 -18.12 8.29
C ASP A 42 -6.94 -17.13 9.18
N GLY A 43 -6.70 -15.90 8.70
CA GLY A 43 -6.21 -14.79 9.53
C GLY A 43 -4.74 -14.37 9.41
N GLU A 44 -3.94 -14.90 8.48
CA GLU A 44 -2.52 -14.47 8.37
C GLU A 44 -2.34 -13.09 7.73
N CYS A 45 -3.17 -12.74 6.75
CA CYS A 45 -3.16 -11.41 6.12
C CYS A 45 -4.39 -10.62 6.56
N ALA A 46 -4.22 -9.82 7.61
CA ALA A 46 -5.24 -8.94 8.16
C ALA A 46 -4.59 -7.78 8.93
N VAL A 47 -5.40 -6.94 9.56
CA VAL A 47 -4.92 -5.99 10.57
C VAL A 47 -4.62 -6.77 11.85
N LEU A 48 -3.37 -6.74 12.31
CA LEU A 48 -2.86 -7.59 13.39
C LEU A 48 -2.49 -6.79 14.66
N ALA A 49 -2.75 -5.48 14.69
CA ALA A 49 -2.58 -4.63 15.85
C ALA A 49 -3.65 -3.52 15.87
N PRO A 50 -3.96 -2.93 17.03
CA PRO A 50 -4.87 -1.79 17.09
C PRO A 50 -4.26 -0.51 16.49
N GLY A 51 -5.11 0.51 16.28
CA GLY A 51 -4.69 1.85 15.86
C GLY A 51 -4.62 2.08 14.34
N ALA A 52 -5.01 1.10 13.53
CA ALA A 52 -5.22 1.29 12.10
C ALA A 52 -6.29 2.36 11.86
N SER A 53 -6.07 3.25 10.89
CA SER A 53 -7.14 4.13 10.41
C SER A 53 -8.11 3.34 9.53
N ALA A 54 -9.36 3.80 9.39
CA ALA A 54 -10.32 3.14 8.50
C ALA A 54 -9.83 3.01 7.05
N ALA A 55 -8.99 3.95 6.58
CA ALA A 55 -8.37 3.84 5.26
C ALA A 55 -7.25 2.79 5.23
N ALA A 56 -6.43 2.72 6.28
CA ALA A 56 -5.41 1.68 6.44
C ALA A 56 -6.02 0.27 6.50
N GLU A 57 -7.11 0.09 7.24
CA GLU A 57 -7.84 -1.18 7.30
C GLU A 57 -8.31 -1.63 5.91
N ARG A 58 -8.89 -0.71 5.13
CA ARG A 58 -9.31 -1.01 3.74
C ARG A 58 -8.12 -1.28 2.82
N ALA A 59 -7.01 -0.56 2.97
CA ALA A 59 -5.80 -0.79 2.17
C ALA A 59 -5.21 -2.18 2.46
N ILE A 60 -5.12 -2.55 3.74
CA ILE A 60 -4.68 -3.87 4.17
C ILE A 60 -5.62 -4.95 3.61
N ALA A 61 -6.94 -4.77 3.73
CA ALA A 61 -7.91 -5.71 3.18
C ALA A 61 -7.75 -5.89 1.66
N ALA A 62 -7.53 -4.79 0.92
CA ALA A 62 -7.30 -4.83 -0.51
C ALA A 62 -6.00 -5.56 -0.89
N ALA A 63 -4.90 -5.33 -0.17
CA ALA A 63 -3.65 -6.05 -0.39
C ALA A 63 -3.79 -7.55 -0.05
N CYS A 64 -4.44 -7.87 1.06
CA CYS A 64 -4.67 -9.24 1.50
C CYS A 64 -5.61 -10.02 0.59
N ALA A 65 -6.56 -9.34 -0.08
CA ALA A 65 -7.36 -9.97 -1.13
C ALA A 65 -6.49 -10.46 -2.30
N GLN A 66 -5.40 -9.76 -2.64
CA GLN A 66 -4.46 -10.20 -3.68
C GLN A 66 -3.60 -11.38 -3.21
N VAL A 67 -3.22 -11.44 -1.93
CA VAL A 67 -2.57 -12.62 -1.33
C VAL A 67 -3.51 -13.82 -1.38
N ALA A 68 -4.76 -13.67 -0.96
CA ALA A 68 -5.77 -14.73 -0.97
C ALA A 68 -6.11 -15.23 -2.38
N ALA A 69 -6.01 -14.35 -3.38
CA ALA A 69 -6.17 -14.69 -4.79
C ALA A 69 -4.93 -15.35 -5.43
N ASP A 70 -3.90 -15.67 -4.62
CA ASP A 70 -2.63 -16.25 -5.07
C ASP A 70 -2.01 -15.43 -6.21
N VAL A 71 -2.00 -14.10 -6.11
CA VAL A 71 -1.47 -13.23 -7.17
C VAL A 71 0.05 -13.32 -7.25
N TRP A 72 0.59 -13.31 -8.47
CA TRP A 72 2.04 -13.31 -8.69
C TRP A 72 2.67 -11.97 -8.30
N TYR A 73 3.90 -12.02 -7.79
CA TYR A 73 4.82 -10.92 -8.02
C TYR A 73 5.09 -10.79 -9.51
N THR A 74 5.16 -9.55 -9.98
CA THR A 74 5.49 -9.21 -11.37
C THR A 74 6.33 -7.94 -11.38
N TRP A 75 7.59 -7.99 -11.85
CA TRP A 75 8.45 -6.81 -11.94
C TRP A 75 7.84 -5.72 -12.84
N GLY A 76 7.65 -4.51 -12.31
CA GLY A 76 6.95 -3.42 -12.99
C GLY A 76 5.41 -3.56 -13.02
N GLY A 77 4.87 -4.61 -12.42
CA GLY A 77 3.43 -4.84 -12.32
C GLY A 77 2.75 -3.82 -11.41
N GLY A 78 1.53 -3.39 -11.76
CA GLY A 78 0.77 -2.41 -10.97
C GLY A 78 0.91 -0.96 -11.43
N HIS A 79 1.68 -0.71 -12.50
CA HIS A 79 2.06 0.62 -12.97
C HIS A 79 1.38 1.05 -14.28
N GLY A 80 0.26 0.42 -14.62
CA GLY A 80 -0.58 0.84 -15.74
C GLY A 80 -1.24 2.22 -15.54
N PRO A 81 -1.97 2.72 -16.56
CA PRO A 81 -2.67 4.01 -16.49
C PRO A 81 -3.65 4.13 -15.31
N GLN A 82 -4.20 2.99 -14.86
CA GLN A 82 -5.05 2.91 -13.67
C GLN A 82 -4.43 1.95 -12.64
N PRO A 83 -4.69 2.13 -11.33
CA PRO A 83 -4.25 1.20 -10.31
C PRO A 83 -4.88 -0.19 -10.49
N GLY A 84 -4.06 -1.24 -10.49
CA GLY A 84 -4.50 -2.62 -10.69
C GLY A 84 -3.39 -3.49 -11.27
N ALA A 85 -3.58 -4.80 -11.24
CA ALA A 85 -2.56 -5.74 -11.70
C ALA A 85 -2.25 -5.53 -13.19
N THR A 86 -0.98 -5.61 -13.55
CA THR A 86 -0.52 -5.54 -14.95
C THR A 86 0.52 -6.61 -15.20
N TYR A 87 0.76 -6.92 -16.48
CA TYR A 87 1.93 -7.70 -16.87
C TYR A 87 3.21 -6.90 -16.63
N GLY A 88 4.29 -7.62 -16.42
CA GLY A 88 5.58 -7.04 -16.07
C GLY A 88 6.55 -7.02 -17.24
N GLN A 89 7.81 -6.88 -16.88
CA GLN A 89 8.94 -6.88 -17.79
C GLN A 89 10.09 -7.67 -17.16
N VAL A 90 11.00 -8.17 -18.00
CA VAL A 90 12.22 -8.81 -17.49
C VAL A 90 13.12 -7.75 -16.86
N ASP A 91 13.53 -7.96 -15.62
CA ASP A 91 14.65 -7.28 -15.01
C ASP A 91 15.95 -7.99 -15.45
N PRO A 92 16.81 -7.34 -16.25
CA PRO A 92 18.06 -7.97 -16.71
C PRO A 92 19.03 -8.31 -15.56
N THR A 93 18.78 -7.81 -14.35
CA THR A 93 19.59 -8.07 -13.16
C THR A 93 19.04 -9.18 -12.27
N ASP A 94 17.81 -9.68 -12.54
CA ASP A 94 17.18 -10.77 -11.79
C ASP A 94 16.67 -11.86 -12.74
N PRO A 95 17.38 -13.01 -12.86
CA PRO A 95 16.93 -14.13 -13.68
C PRO A 95 15.54 -14.68 -13.31
N ALA A 96 15.08 -14.51 -12.06
CA ALA A 96 13.75 -14.96 -11.65
C ALA A 96 12.60 -14.18 -12.33
N SER A 97 12.93 -13.02 -12.94
CA SER A 97 11.98 -12.16 -13.66
C SER A 97 11.68 -12.62 -15.09
N GLU A 98 12.31 -13.69 -15.58
CA GLU A 98 12.13 -14.22 -16.96
C GLU A 98 10.66 -14.36 -17.35
N HIS A 99 9.81 -14.82 -16.41
CA HIS A 99 8.38 -15.05 -16.62
C HIS A 99 7.48 -13.88 -16.18
N ASP A 100 8.02 -12.77 -15.71
CA ASP A 100 7.21 -11.62 -15.28
C ASP A 100 6.40 -10.98 -16.43
N PRO A 101 6.84 -10.98 -17.70
CA PRO A 101 5.99 -10.59 -18.83
C PRO A 101 4.74 -11.47 -19.02
N GLU A 102 4.73 -12.70 -18.49
CA GLU A 102 3.64 -13.67 -18.61
C GLU A 102 2.71 -13.66 -17.38
N ARG A 103 3.11 -12.99 -16.30
CA ARG A 103 2.42 -12.98 -15.02
C ARG A 103 1.67 -11.67 -14.83
N LEU A 104 0.33 -11.75 -14.73
CA LEU A 104 -0.49 -10.62 -14.30
C LEU A 104 -0.37 -10.45 -12.78
N GLY A 105 0.16 -9.32 -12.33
CA GLY A 105 0.44 -9.14 -10.91
C GLY A 105 0.93 -7.74 -10.53
N PHE A 106 1.69 -7.69 -9.43
CA PHE A 106 2.19 -6.46 -8.84
C PHE A 106 3.67 -6.57 -8.48
N ASP A 107 4.41 -5.48 -8.62
CA ASP A 107 5.63 -5.28 -7.84
C ASP A 107 5.31 -4.64 -6.48
N CYS A 108 6.36 -4.35 -5.69
CA CYS A 108 6.23 -3.81 -4.34
C CYS A 108 5.40 -2.51 -4.28
N SER A 109 5.73 -1.53 -5.11
CA SER A 109 5.02 -0.24 -5.16
C SER A 109 3.69 -0.34 -5.88
N GLY A 110 3.56 -1.22 -6.87
CA GLY A 110 2.32 -1.50 -7.56
C GLY A 110 1.24 -2.03 -6.62
N LEU A 111 1.61 -2.93 -5.70
CA LEU A 111 0.69 -3.45 -4.68
C LEU A 111 0.23 -2.34 -3.72
N VAL A 112 1.16 -1.50 -3.24
CA VAL A 112 0.85 -0.37 -2.36
C VAL A 112 -0.08 0.63 -3.06
N ARG A 113 0.21 0.97 -4.32
CA ARG A 113 -0.62 1.86 -5.15
C ARG A 113 -2.03 1.32 -5.27
N HIS A 114 -2.18 0.04 -5.62
CA HIS A 114 -3.48 -0.62 -5.74
C HIS A 114 -4.25 -0.60 -4.41
N ALA A 115 -3.61 -1.02 -3.32
CA ALA A 115 -4.24 -1.10 -2.01
C ALA A 115 -4.81 0.25 -1.55
N TYR A 116 -4.02 1.31 -1.64
CA TYR A 116 -4.46 2.65 -1.23
C TYR A 116 -5.46 3.27 -2.22
N ALA A 117 -5.37 2.95 -3.51
CA ALA A 117 -6.38 3.36 -4.48
C ALA A 117 -7.74 2.71 -4.20
N GLN A 118 -7.78 1.40 -3.87
CA GLN A 118 -9.00 0.72 -3.44
C GLN A 118 -9.56 1.29 -2.14
N ALA A 119 -8.68 1.63 -1.18
CA ALA A 119 -9.10 2.16 0.12
C ALA A 119 -9.74 3.55 0.06
N THR A 120 -9.38 4.34 -0.94
CA THR A 120 -9.68 5.79 -1.00
C THR A 120 -10.48 6.20 -2.23
N GLY A 121 -10.54 5.35 -3.26
CA GLY A 121 -11.16 5.64 -4.54
C GLY A 121 -10.32 6.53 -5.46
N VAL A 122 -9.08 6.89 -5.08
CA VAL A 122 -8.21 7.79 -5.86
C VAL A 122 -6.77 7.27 -5.93
N ASP A 123 -6.10 7.47 -7.06
CA ASP A 123 -4.70 7.06 -7.28
C ASP A 123 -3.72 8.03 -6.61
N MET A 124 -3.61 7.95 -5.28
CA MET A 124 -2.83 8.90 -4.48
C MET A 124 -1.36 8.53 -4.25
N LEU A 125 -0.96 7.29 -4.55
CA LEU A 125 0.39 6.76 -4.34
C LEU A 125 0.97 6.18 -5.63
N ASN A 126 0.90 6.92 -6.73
CA ASN A 126 1.51 6.50 -7.99
C ASN A 126 3.05 6.62 -7.96
N GLY A 127 3.72 5.77 -8.73
CA GLY A 127 5.18 5.73 -8.87
C GLY A 127 5.86 4.66 -8.00
N VAL A 128 7.17 4.60 -8.10
CA VAL A 128 8.03 3.61 -7.41
C VAL A 128 8.10 3.84 -5.89
N ALA A 129 8.67 2.88 -5.15
CA ALA A 129 8.85 2.94 -3.69
C ALA A 129 9.39 4.28 -3.17
N SER A 130 10.39 4.86 -3.87
CA SER A 130 10.95 6.16 -3.49
C SER A 130 9.92 7.31 -3.60
N ALA A 131 9.09 7.33 -4.64
CA ALA A 131 8.06 8.35 -4.81
C ALA A 131 6.95 8.21 -3.76
N GLN A 132 6.55 6.98 -3.45
CA GLN A 132 5.54 6.71 -2.42
C GLN A 132 6.03 7.07 -1.01
N TYR A 133 7.30 6.79 -0.68
CA TYR A 133 7.88 7.19 0.59
C TYR A 133 8.01 8.72 0.73
N TYR A 134 8.47 9.38 -0.33
CA TYR A 134 8.66 10.84 -0.37
C TYR A 134 7.38 11.59 -0.76
N THR A 135 6.21 10.98 -0.64
CA THR A 135 4.95 11.66 -0.94
C THR A 135 4.72 12.91 -0.09
N HIS A 136 4.09 13.94 -0.68
CA HIS A 136 3.52 15.10 0.04
C HIS A 136 2.33 14.72 0.94
N ARG A 137 1.91 13.46 0.90
CA ARG A 137 0.87 12.89 1.77
C ARG A 137 1.44 12.22 3.01
N ALA A 138 2.70 12.44 3.36
CA ALA A 138 3.27 11.88 4.57
C ALA A 138 2.73 12.61 5.80
N ALA A 139 1.92 11.93 6.60
CA ALA A 139 1.52 12.42 7.92
C ALA A 139 2.72 12.43 8.87
N GLU A 140 3.55 11.38 8.80
CA GLU A 140 4.74 11.22 9.62
C GLU A 140 5.74 10.30 8.93
N ARG A 141 7.05 10.52 9.19
CA ARG A 141 8.13 9.63 8.76
C ARG A 141 8.89 9.15 9.98
N PHE A 142 9.16 7.85 10.01
CA PHE A 142 9.86 7.17 11.10
C PHE A 142 11.22 6.69 10.60
N THR A 143 12.26 6.97 11.38
CA THR A 143 13.63 6.56 11.09
C THR A 143 13.82 5.07 11.41
N ALA A 144 14.80 4.43 10.76
CA ALA A 144 15.17 3.05 11.08
C ALA A 144 15.46 2.82 12.58
N ALA A 145 16.05 3.81 13.26
CA ALA A 145 16.38 3.73 14.69
C ALA A 145 15.15 3.65 15.60
N GLN A 146 13.99 4.16 15.16
CA GLN A 146 12.75 4.05 15.92
C GLN A 146 12.12 2.64 15.82
N GLY A 147 12.53 1.84 14.83
CA GLY A 147 12.00 0.49 14.61
C GLY A 147 10.48 0.48 14.42
N LEU A 148 9.83 -0.57 14.93
CA LEU A 148 8.39 -0.78 14.78
C LEU A 148 7.54 -0.17 15.89
N ALA A 149 8.17 0.29 16.98
CA ALA A 149 7.46 0.78 18.17
C ALA A 149 6.43 1.89 17.88
N PRO A 150 6.70 2.90 17.02
CA PRO A 150 5.71 3.95 16.74
C PRO A 150 4.74 3.59 15.61
N LEU A 151 4.91 2.43 14.96
CA LEU A 151 4.19 2.09 13.75
C LEU A 151 2.82 1.52 14.04
N LEU A 152 1.87 1.89 13.18
CA LEU A 152 0.50 1.42 13.19
C LEU A 152 0.23 0.64 11.89
N PRO A 153 -0.71 -0.33 11.91
CA PRO A 153 -1.08 -1.00 10.68
C PRO A 153 -1.50 0.01 9.60
N GLY A 154 -0.99 -0.22 8.39
CA GLY A 154 -1.12 0.67 7.24
C GLY A 154 0.12 1.50 6.96
N ASP A 155 1.00 1.72 7.94
CA ASP A 155 2.27 2.41 7.70
C ASP A 155 3.09 1.66 6.64
N LEU A 156 3.73 2.41 5.75
CA LEU A 156 4.52 1.85 4.67
C LEU A 156 5.97 1.70 5.11
N LEU A 157 6.47 0.48 5.11
CA LEU A 157 7.85 0.13 5.45
C LEU A 157 8.72 0.21 4.18
N VAL A 158 9.93 0.76 4.28
CA VAL A 158 10.81 0.90 3.10
C VAL A 158 12.24 0.44 3.35
N TRP A 159 12.87 -0.08 2.29
CA TRP A 159 14.26 -0.51 2.28
C TRP A 159 15.05 0.16 1.16
N GLY A 160 16.32 0.43 1.45
CA GLY A 160 17.29 1.00 0.52
C GLY A 160 18.10 2.12 1.14
N THR A 161 18.30 3.17 0.38
CA THR A 161 19.04 4.38 0.77
C THR A 161 18.18 5.61 0.53
N SER A 162 18.60 6.77 1.05
CA SER A 162 17.89 8.02 0.84
C SER A 162 17.68 8.40 -0.64
N GLN A 163 18.53 7.90 -1.55
CA GLN A 163 18.45 8.14 -3.00
C GLN A 163 17.73 7.03 -3.76
N LYS A 164 17.78 5.80 -3.25
CA LYS A 164 17.22 4.61 -3.92
C LYS A 164 16.58 3.72 -2.87
N LEU A 165 15.29 3.92 -2.64
CA LEU A 165 14.44 2.96 -1.96
C LEU A 165 14.00 1.93 -2.98
N HIS A 166 14.42 0.68 -2.76
CA HIS A 166 14.26 -0.43 -3.70
C HIS A 166 13.09 -1.34 -3.34
N HIS A 167 12.56 -1.25 -2.12
CA HIS A 167 11.41 -2.03 -1.70
C HIS A 167 10.48 -1.26 -0.78
N ILE A 168 9.18 -1.55 -0.85
CA ILE A 168 8.12 -0.99 -0.01
C ILE A 168 7.08 -2.06 0.33
N ALA A 169 6.53 -2.02 1.55
CA ALA A 169 5.52 -2.96 2.02
C ALA A 169 4.51 -2.28 2.97
N ILE A 170 3.33 -2.88 3.16
CA ILE A 170 2.31 -2.36 4.09
C ILE A 170 2.45 -3.10 5.42
N TYR A 171 2.68 -2.37 6.51
CA TYR A 171 2.73 -2.93 7.85
C TYR A 171 1.36 -3.41 8.30
N LEU A 172 1.28 -4.64 8.81
CA LEU A 172 0.03 -5.24 9.30
C LEU A 172 -0.14 -5.07 10.82
N GLY A 173 0.91 -4.64 11.53
CA GLY A 173 0.98 -4.79 12.98
C GLY A 173 1.70 -6.07 13.40
N ALA A 174 1.96 -6.21 14.70
CA ALA A 174 2.55 -7.42 15.30
C ALA A 174 3.84 -7.92 14.61
N GLY A 175 4.66 -7.03 14.07
CA GLY A 175 5.89 -7.42 13.38
C GLY A 175 5.69 -8.08 12.01
N LYS A 176 4.50 -7.98 11.42
CA LYS A 176 4.16 -8.55 10.11
C LYS A 176 3.91 -7.48 9.06
N MET A 177 4.09 -7.83 7.80
CA MET A 177 3.78 -6.98 6.65
C MET A 177 3.24 -7.79 5.48
N VAL A 178 2.40 -7.18 4.65
CA VAL A 178 2.02 -7.72 3.34
C VAL A 178 2.90 -7.09 2.26
N GLU A 179 3.44 -7.92 1.38
CA GLU A 179 4.39 -7.49 0.36
C GLU A 179 4.31 -8.29 -0.94
N ALA A 180 4.72 -7.62 -2.02
CA ALA A 180 5.17 -8.26 -3.25
C ALA A 180 6.70 -8.32 -3.18
N LYS A 181 7.26 -9.44 -2.73
CA LYS A 181 8.67 -9.50 -2.30
C LYS A 181 9.68 -9.46 -3.46
N GLN A 182 9.53 -10.33 -4.45
CA GLN A 182 10.49 -10.51 -5.55
C GLN A 182 9.93 -11.42 -6.66
N SER A 183 10.56 -11.39 -7.84
CA SER A 183 10.22 -12.25 -8.97
C SER A 183 10.27 -13.74 -8.63
N GLY A 184 9.42 -14.51 -9.29
CA GLY A 184 9.26 -15.95 -9.02
C GLY A 184 8.46 -16.30 -7.76
N THR A 185 7.93 -15.31 -7.03
CA THR A 185 7.12 -15.54 -5.81
C THR A 185 5.69 -15.03 -5.96
N ARG A 186 4.81 -15.49 -5.07
CA ARG A 186 3.45 -14.95 -4.89
C ARG A 186 3.48 -13.78 -3.91
N LEU A 187 2.43 -12.96 -3.92
CA LEU A 187 2.22 -12.00 -2.83
C LEU A 187 2.08 -12.73 -1.51
N MET A 188 2.62 -12.17 -0.44
CA MET A 188 2.75 -12.90 0.83
C MET A 188 2.69 -11.99 2.04
N VAL A 189 2.44 -12.61 3.20
CA VAL A 189 2.73 -12.02 4.50
C VAL A 189 4.12 -12.47 4.94
N SER A 190 4.89 -11.55 5.50
CA SER A 190 6.24 -11.82 5.99
C SER A 190 6.48 -11.16 7.34
N ASP A 191 7.45 -11.70 8.08
CA ASP A 191 8.06 -10.97 9.20
C ASP A 191 8.76 -9.71 8.69
N VAL A 192 8.59 -8.62 9.45
CA VAL A 192 9.25 -7.36 9.12
C VAL A 192 10.76 -7.50 9.32
N ARG A 193 11.49 -7.17 8.27
CA ARG A 193 12.96 -7.22 8.23
C ARG A 193 13.54 -5.87 8.63
N LEU A 194 14.02 -5.74 9.87
CA LEU A 194 14.69 -4.52 10.36
C LEU A 194 16.20 -4.52 10.12
N THR A 195 16.79 -5.68 9.82
CA THR A 195 18.22 -5.81 9.51
C THR A 195 18.52 -5.45 8.06
N GLY A 196 19.76 -5.02 7.80
CA GLY A 196 20.21 -4.71 6.44
C GLY A 196 19.83 -3.29 6.04
N SER A 197 19.13 -3.13 4.91
CA SER A 197 18.84 -1.82 4.32
C SER A 197 17.49 -1.22 4.76
N TYR A 198 16.95 -1.61 5.91
CA TYR A 198 15.73 -0.99 6.44
C TYR A 198 15.98 0.51 6.64
N TYR A 199 15.22 1.33 5.93
CA TYR A 199 15.43 2.78 5.92
C TYR A 199 14.49 3.49 6.90
N GLY A 200 13.27 2.98 7.05
CA GLY A 200 12.27 3.56 7.93
C GLY A 200 10.86 3.25 7.47
N ALA A 201 9.92 4.09 7.87
CA ALA A 201 8.52 3.97 7.49
C ALA A 201 7.86 5.34 7.26
N VAL A 202 6.74 5.36 6.54
CA VAL A 202 5.90 6.55 6.36
C VAL A 202 4.44 6.23 6.69
N ARG A 203 3.81 7.12 7.45
CA ARG A 203 2.36 7.11 7.67
C ARG A 203 1.68 7.95 6.61
N VAL A 204 0.70 7.39 5.92
CA VAL A 204 0.00 8.05 4.82
C VAL A 204 -1.19 8.86 5.34
N ASN A 205 -1.25 10.14 4.98
CA ASN A 205 -2.45 10.97 5.10
C ASN A 205 -3.38 10.72 3.91
N THR A 206 -4.45 9.97 4.15
CA THR A 206 -5.48 9.67 3.14
C THR A 206 -6.58 10.72 3.07
N GLY A 207 -6.53 11.76 3.91
CA GLY A 207 -7.45 12.88 3.88
C GLY A 207 -7.13 13.88 2.76
N PRO A 208 -7.87 15.00 2.72
CA PRO A 208 -7.55 16.12 1.85
C PRO A 208 -6.13 16.64 2.11
N VAL A 209 -5.39 16.90 1.03
CA VAL A 209 -4.14 17.65 1.11
C VAL A 209 -4.50 19.12 1.01
N THR A 210 -4.16 19.90 2.03
CA THR A 210 -4.35 21.35 2.06
C THR A 210 -3.01 22.06 1.84
N GLY A 211 -3.05 23.28 1.29
CA GLY A 211 -1.86 24.10 1.06
C GLY A 211 -1.44 24.16 -0.41
N HIS A 212 -0.27 24.73 -0.67
CA HIS A 212 0.21 24.96 -2.03
C HIS A 212 0.96 23.74 -2.55
N VAL A 213 0.38 23.05 -3.53
CA VAL A 213 0.94 21.83 -4.11
C VAL A 213 1.57 22.14 -5.45
N PHE A 214 2.83 21.74 -5.61
CA PHE A 214 3.59 21.94 -6.84
C PHE A 214 4.25 20.64 -7.27
N GLN A 215 4.71 20.61 -8.52
CA GLN A 215 5.48 19.50 -9.07
C GLN A 215 6.93 19.95 -9.22
N THR A 216 7.88 19.16 -8.74
CA THR A 216 9.29 19.40 -9.06
C THR A 216 9.63 18.88 -10.46
N TRP A 217 10.80 19.26 -10.96
CA TRP A 217 11.41 18.66 -12.15
C TRP A 217 12.86 18.29 -11.88
N GLY A 218 13.46 17.55 -12.82
CA GLY A 218 14.80 16.99 -12.64
C GLY A 218 14.80 15.71 -11.81
N ASN A 219 15.97 15.08 -11.75
CA ASN A 219 16.22 13.85 -11.01
C ASN A 219 17.28 14.10 -9.95
N GLY A 220 17.17 13.42 -8.81
CA GLY A 220 18.17 13.50 -7.74
C GLY A 220 18.28 14.88 -7.07
N VAL A 221 17.20 15.65 -7.02
CA VAL A 221 17.19 16.99 -6.41
C VAL A 221 17.26 16.85 -4.89
N TRP A 222 18.31 17.38 -4.28
CA TRP A 222 18.50 17.32 -2.82
C TRP A 222 17.80 18.47 -2.11
N THR A 223 16.95 18.14 -1.13
CA THR A 223 16.46 19.11 -0.16
C THR A 223 17.53 19.42 0.89
N LYS A 224 17.44 20.60 1.50
CA LYS A 224 18.49 21.22 2.30
C LYS A 224 17.97 21.62 3.67
N ALA A 225 18.80 21.47 4.71
CA ALA A 225 18.43 21.87 6.07
C ALA A 225 18.24 23.39 6.21
N GLN A 226 18.90 24.16 5.35
CA GLN A 226 18.83 25.62 5.25
C GLN A 226 18.77 26.01 3.76
N PRO A 227 18.29 27.21 3.38
CA PRO A 227 18.16 27.63 1.99
C PRO A 227 19.52 28.04 1.39
N SER A 228 20.43 27.07 1.34
CA SER A 228 21.78 27.19 0.82
C SER A 228 22.23 25.87 0.21
N THR A 229 22.98 25.94 -0.89
CA THR A 229 23.56 24.77 -1.57
C THR A 229 24.61 24.06 -0.71
N LYS A 230 25.24 24.78 0.24
CA LYS A 230 26.23 24.25 1.20
C LYS A 230 25.61 23.61 2.43
N ALA A 231 24.32 23.84 2.68
CA ALA A 231 23.63 23.25 3.82
C ALA A 231 23.56 21.72 3.73
N ALA A 232 23.44 21.09 4.90
CA ALA A 232 23.27 19.65 5.02
C ALA A 232 22.10 19.17 4.15
N ARG A 233 22.31 18.04 3.47
CA ARG A 233 21.28 17.36 2.67
C ARG A 233 20.31 16.65 3.61
N VAL A 234 19.01 16.78 3.35
CA VAL A 234 17.97 16.09 4.14
C VAL A 234 17.46 14.88 3.38
N TYR A 235 16.76 15.09 2.27
CA TYR A 235 16.21 14.02 1.42
C TYR A 235 16.53 14.25 -0.05
N ALA A 236 16.65 13.17 -0.82
CA ALA A 236 16.77 13.24 -2.26
C ALA A 236 15.41 13.00 -2.91
N LEU A 237 14.95 13.96 -3.70
CA LEU A 237 13.85 13.77 -4.64
C LEU A 237 14.44 13.07 -5.87
N ALA A 238 14.45 11.75 -5.85
CA ALA A 238 15.12 10.94 -6.86
C ALA A 238 14.53 11.12 -8.28
N GLN A 239 13.26 11.51 -8.38
CA GLN A 239 12.53 11.81 -9.62
C GLN A 239 11.57 13.00 -9.39
N PRO A 240 10.94 13.55 -10.45
CA PRO A 240 9.92 14.58 -10.32
C PRO A 240 8.86 14.18 -9.28
N THR A 241 8.71 14.99 -8.25
CA THR A 241 7.92 14.67 -7.07
C THR A 241 6.88 15.78 -6.84
N THR A 242 5.65 15.38 -6.54
CA THR A 242 4.64 16.33 -6.07
C THR A 242 4.96 16.71 -4.63
N ILE A 243 5.16 18.00 -4.37
CA ILE A 243 5.56 18.56 -3.09
C ILE A 243 4.52 19.56 -2.59
N ARG A 244 4.45 19.73 -1.26
CA ARG A 244 3.75 20.85 -0.64
C ARG A 244 4.75 21.93 -0.28
N VAL A 245 4.43 23.17 -0.59
CA VAL A 245 5.19 24.36 -0.22
C VAL A 245 4.37 25.12 0.82
N GLU A 246 4.97 25.37 1.98
CA GLU A 246 4.34 26.17 3.04
C GLU A 246 4.60 27.66 2.82
N CYS A 247 5.85 28.00 2.56
CA CYS A 247 6.29 29.38 2.34
C CYS A 247 7.56 29.40 1.49
N GLN A 248 7.95 30.58 1.03
CA GLN A 248 9.19 30.80 0.27
C GLN A 248 9.94 32.05 0.74
N LYS A 249 11.25 32.15 0.47
CA LYS A 249 12.06 33.35 0.75
C LYS A 249 13.21 33.52 -0.22
N HIS A 250 13.73 34.75 -0.30
CA HIS A 250 14.99 35.03 -0.98
C HIS A 250 16.17 34.61 -0.09
N ALA A 251 17.14 33.89 -0.67
CA ALA A 251 18.33 33.41 0.02
C ALA A 251 19.52 33.29 -0.95
N GLU A 252 20.25 32.16 -0.97
CA GLU A 252 21.39 31.98 -1.87
C GLU A 252 20.92 31.99 -3.34
N LEU A 253 21.56 32.81 -4.18
CA LEU A 253 21.39 32.77 -5.63
C LEU A 253 21.94 31.45 -6.18
N VAL A 254 21.10 30.65 -6.83
CA VAL A 254 21.48 29.37 -7.42
C VAL A 254 21.38 29.44 -8.93
N THR A 255 22.44 29.00 -9.62
CA THR A 255 22.44 28.77 -11.07
C THR A 255 22.65 27.28 -11.33
N SER A 256 21.70 26.64 -11.99
CA SER A 256 21.80 25.25 -12.44
C SER A 256 20.88 24.97 -13.62
N ASP A 257 21.28 24.05 -14.49
CA ASP A 257 20.44 23.55 -15.60
C ASP A 257 19.86 24.67 -16.49
N GLY A 258 20.58 25.79 -16.64
CA GLY A 258 20.15 26.95 -17.42
C GLY A 258 19.20 27.92 -16.69
N TYR A 259 18.83 27.62 -15.44
CA TYR A 259 17.98 28.46 -14.60
C TYR A 259 18.82 29.19 -13.54
N THR A 260 18.43 30.42 -13.21
CA THR A 260 19.02 31.19 -12.12
C THR A 260 17.94 31.93 -11.35
N ASN A 261 17.86 31.72 -10.03
CA ASN A 261 17.09 32.55 -9.11
C ASN A 261 17.59 32.38 -7.66
N ASP A 262 17.14 33.24 -6.77
CA ASP A 262 17.47 33.25 -5.34
C ASP A 262 16.28 32.80 -4.46
N ALA A 263 15.24 32.25 -5.07
CA ALA A 263 14.02 31.86 -4.37
C ALA A 263 14.15 30.43 -3.83
N TRP A 264 13.79 30.25 -2.56
CA TRP A 264 13.83 28.98 -1.86
C TRP A 264 12.49 28.72 -1.16
N SER A 265 11.96 27.52 -1.35
CA SER A 265 10.70 27.08 -0.76
C SER A 265 10.94 26.14 0.42
N TYR A 266 10.20 26.35 1.50
CA TYR A 266 10.14 25.43 2.63
C TYR A 266 9.09 24.35 2.40
N LEU A 267 9.52 23.10 2.54
CA LEU A 267 8.68 21.91 2.35
C LEU A 267 8.35 21.29 3.72
N PRO A 268 7.14 21.49 4.26
CA PRO A 268 6.78 21.04 5.60
C PRO A 268 6.88 19.52 5.77
N ASP A 269 6.53 18.76 4.74
CA ASP A 269 6.54 17.29 4.79
C ASP A 269 7.96 16.73 4.96
N TYR A 270 8.96 17.50 4.56
CA TYR A 270 10.38 17.12 4.61
C TYR A 270 11.13 17.87 5.71
N LYS A 271 10.52 18.91 6.29
CA LYS A 271 11.18 19.88 7.18
C LYS A 271 12.48 20.41 6.58
N ALA A 272 12.44 20.74 5.29
CA ALA A 272 13.61 21.06 4.50
C ALA A 272 13.30 22.11 3.43
N TRP A 273 14.36 22.72 2.90
CA TRP A 273 14.32 23.72 1.85
C TRP A 273 14.66 23.11 0.49
N VAL A 274 14.09 23.65 -0.57
CA VAL A 274 14.49 23.39 -1.95
C VAL A 274 14.59 24.70 -2.70
N THR A 275 15.55 24.82 -3.59
CA THR A 275 15.63 25.98 -4.49
C THR A 275 14.50 25.90 -5.52
N ASN A 276 13.85 27.03 -5.79
CA ASN A 276 12.71 27.11 -6.69
C ASN A 276 13.10 26.86 -8.15
N ILE A 277 14.39 26.86 -8.51
CA ILE A 277 14.82 26.46 -9.86
C ILE A 277 14.31 25.06 -10.22
N TYR A 278 14.12 24.17 -9.24
CA TYR A 278 13.63 22.80 -9.45
C TYR A 278 12.10 22.63 -9.25
N ILE A 279 11.34 23.71 -9.05
CA ILE A 279 9.89 23.67 -8.92
C ILE A 279 9.27 24.18 -10.22
N LYS A 280 8.30 23.45 -10.78
CA LYS A 280 7.57 23.90 -11.96
C LYS A 280 6.74 25.13 -11.62
N GLY A 281 6.97 26.23 -12.31
CA GLY A 281 6.28 27.49 -12.10
C GLY A 281 7.20 28.70 -12.31
N PRO A 282 6.74 29.91 -11.96
CA PRO A 282 7.60 31.09 -11.88
C PRO A 282 8.68 30.93 -10.81
N ALA A 283 9.76 31.73 -10.90
CA ALA A 283 10.85 31.71 -9.92
C ALA A 283 10.35 31.98 -8.48
N TRP A 284 9.42 32.92 -8.34
CA TRP A 284 8.67 33.15 -7.11
C TRP A 284 7.25 32.60 -7.29
N LEU A 285 6.87 31.62 -6.48
CA LEU A 285 5.64 30.85 -6.66
C LEU A 285 4.40 31.67 -6.32
N ASP A 286 3.41 31.68 -7.21
CA ASP A 286 2.17 32.42 -6.99
C ASP A 286 1.35 31.83 -5.84
N GLY A 287 0.79 32.72 -5.01
CA GLY A 287 -0.05 32.37 -3.87
C GLY A 287 0.69 31.80 -2.66
N VAL A 288 1.98 31.47 -2.77
CA VAL A 288 2.80 31.00 -1.64
C VAL A 288 3.30 32.19 -0.82
N PRO A 289 3.02 32.24 0.49
CA PRO A 289 3.44 33.36 1.34
C PRO A 289 4.96 33.39 1.57
N THR A 290 5.49 34.57 1.93
CA THR A 290 6.87 34.70 2.37
C THR A 290 7.08 34.05 3.74
N CYS A 291 8.17 33.31 3.93
CA CYS A 291 8.49 32.70 5.22
C CYS A 291 8.78 33.76 6.30
N THR A 292 8.33 33.50 7.53
CA THR A 292 8.55 34.37 8.69
C THR A 292 9.69 33.88 9.59
N PHE A 293 10.47 32.90 9.14
CA PHE A 293 11.55 32.23 9.86
C PHE A 293 12.78 31.93 8.97
#